data_AF-A0A8A4ZDY4-F1
#
_entry.id   AF-A0A8A4ZDY4-F1
#
_cell.length_a   1.000
_cell.length_b   1.000
_cell.length_c   1.000
_cell.angle_alpha   90.00
_cell.angle_beta   90.00
_cell.angle_gamma   90.00
#
_symmetry.space_group_name_H-M   'P 1'
#
loop_
_entity.id
_entity.type
_entity.pdbx_description
1 polymer ?
#
loop_
_entity_poly.entity_id
_entity_poly.type
_entity_poly.pdbx_seq_one_letter_code
_entity_poly.pdbx_strand_id
1 'polypeptide(L)'
;MITDTAALAGVASALTDAGRTSSGEAALFWVLAPLMVLAALGLLFSRKAIYAALGVVAVMISLAFLYVAQDAPFLGVAQVVVYTGAIMMLFLFVLMLVGVDSSDSLTETLRGQRWVGIAFGLGLGALLVGVVTQATFPAAVGLDAANADTNPVGVARLVFGDFIFAFEVVGVLLVTAALGALVLTHRQRLTRHIGQKERAEARVAAGAILTPLPAPGVYARSNAMDVPALDPTGAPIEISVSRVLRIRGQERGSDQVAAQLEPDGSNPPPTEPPLIARGTEATP
;
A
#
# COMPACT_ATOMS: atom_id res chain seq x y z
N MET A 1 -19.95 -23.91 44.82
CA MET A 1 -19.30 -23.27 43.65
C MET A 1 -20.38 -22.51 42.88
N ILE A 2 -20.86 -21.42 43.48
CA ILE A 2 -21.82 -20.49 42.89
C ILE A 2 -21.01 -19.21 42.72
N THR A 3 -20.32 -19.10 41.59
CA THR A 3 -19.50 -17.93 41.25
C THR A 3 -20.40 -16.91 40.58
N ASP A 4 -20.92 -15.99 41.40
CA ASP A 4 -20.84 -14.54 41.19
C ASP A 4 -21.07 -13.99 39.76
N THR A 5 -22.16 -14.41 39.11
CA THR A 5 -22.63 -13.76 37.87
C THR A 5 -23.14 -12.33 38.13
N ALA A 6 -23.52 -12.01 39.36
CA ALA A 6 -23.96 -10.67 39.78
C ALA A 6 -22.79 -9.66 39.82
N ALA A 7 -21.59 -10.08 40.22
CA ALA A 7 -20.41 -9.22 40.21
C ALA A 7 -19.99 -8.80 38.79
N LEU A 8 -20.18 -9.67 37.79
CA LEU A 8 -19.95 -9.33 36.38
C LEU A 8 -21.06 -8.45 35.79
N ALA A 9 -22.30 -8.60 36.25
CA ALA A 9 -23.42 -7.75 35.82
C ALA A 9 -23.29 -6.31 36.32
N GLY A 10 -22.77 -6.10 37.54
CA GLY A 10 -22.53 -4.75 38.10
C GLY A 10 -21.39 -3.97 37.43
N VAL A 11 -20.51 -4.65 36.68
CA VAL A 11 -19.48 -4.00 35.84
C VAL A 11 -20.09 -3.52 34.52
N ALA A 12 -21.22 -4.09 34.09
CA ALA A 12 -21.80 -3.89 32.78
C ALA A 12 -22.83 -2.75 32.69
N SER A 13 -23.31 -2.20 33.82
CA SER A 13 -24.16 -1.01 33.76
C SER A 13 -23.30 0.25 33.60
N ALA A 14 -23.58 1.07 32.58
CA ALA A 14 -22.88 2.34 32.41
C ALA A 14 -23.21 3.27 33.58
N LEU A 15 -24.48 3.38 33.93
CA LEU A 15 -24.94 4.22 35.03
C LEU A 15 -25.31 3.38 36.26
N THR A 16 -24.87 3.85 37.42
CA THR A 16 -25.35 3.41 38.73
C THR A 16 -26.70 4.07 39.03
N ASP A 17 -27.48 3.50 39.97
CA ASP A 17 -28.75 4.09 40.44
C ASP A 17 -28.61 5.54 40.94
N ALA A 18 -27.38 5.97 41.26
CA ALA A 18 -27.05 7.35 41.67
C ALA A 18 -26.75 8.29 40.48
N GLY A 19 -26.95 7.85 39.23
CA GLY A 19 -26.65 8.62 38.02
C GLY A 19 -25.16 8.88 37.79
N ARG A 20 -24.28 8.05 38.40
CA ARG A 20 -22.82 8.13 38.25
C ARG A 20 -22.30 6.95 37.41
N THR A 21 -21.22 7.18 36.68
CA THR A 21 -20.48 6.13 35.96
C THR A 21 -20.09 5.00 36.90
N SER A 22 -20.26 3.75 36.49
CA SER A 22 -19.84 2.61 37.29
C SER A 22 -18.30 2.58 37.44
N SER A 23 -17.81 1.94 38.50
CA SER A 23 -16.36 1.84 38.75
C SER A 23 -15.62 1.11 37.62
N GLY A 24 -16.29 0.15 36.98
CA GLY A 24 -15.75 -0.61 35.84
C GLY A 24 -15.66 0.23 34.57
N GLU A 25 -16.73 0.96 34.24
CA GLU A 25 -16.74 1.91 33.12
C GLU A 25 -15.68 3.00 33.31
N ALA A 26 -15.60 3.59 34.50
CA ALA A 26 -14.62 4.63 34.81
C ALA A 26 -13.17 4.12 34.64
N ALA A 27 -12.87 2.91 35.14
CA ALA A 27 -11.56 2.29 34.95
C ALA A 27 -11.25 2.04 33.47
N LEU A 28 -12.22 1.52 32.71
CA LEU A 28 -12.07 1.28 31.28
C LEU A 28 -11.81 2.60 30.52
N PHE A 29 -12.57 3.66 30.83
CA PHE A 29 -12.38 4.98 30.23
C PHE A 29 -10.99 5.55 30.52
N TRP A 30 -10.57 5.54 31.79
CA TRP A 30 -9.26 6.10 32.19
C TRP A 30 -8.06 5.32 31.63
N VAL A 31 -8.26 4.07 31.21
CA VAL A 31 -7.23 3.29 30.50
C VAL A 31 -7.30 3.52 28.99
N LEU A 32 -8.48 3.39 28.39
CA LEU A 32 -8.65 3.46 26.94
C LEU A 32 -8.51 4.87 26.38
N ALA A 33 -9.01 5.91 27.06
CA ALA A 33 -8.97 7.27 26.54
C ALA A 33 -7.52 7.79 26.36
N PRO A 34 -6.59 7.65 27.33
CA PRO A 34 -5.20 8.00 27.11
C PRO A 34 -4.53 7.14 26.03
N LEU A 35 -4.84 5.83 25.98
CA LEU A 35 -4.32 4.94 24.95
C LEU A 35 -4.75 5.38 23.54
N MET A 36 -6.01 5.80 23.38
CA MET A 36 -6.53 6.36 22.13
C MET A 36 -5.81 7.65 21.74
N VAL A 37 -5.59 8.56 22.69
CA VAL A 37 -4.85 9.80 22.43
C VAL A 37 -3.42 9.50 21.99
N LEU A 38 -2.73 8.57 22.66
CA LEU A 38 -1.38 8.15 22.28
C LEU A 38 -1.35 7.51 20.89
N ALA A 39 -2.33 6.66 20.56
CA ALA A 39 -2.45 6.04 19.24
C ALA A 39 -2.74 7.07 18.14
N ALA A 40 -3.60 8.06 18.41
CA ALA A 40 -3.90 9.17 17.51
C ALA A 40 -2.70 10.10 17.30
N LEU A 41 -1.92 10.36 18.35
CA LEU A 41 -0.63 11.06 18.22
C LEU A 41 0.36 10.22 17.39
N GLY A 42 0.35 8.90 17.56
CA GLY A 42 1.12 7.96 16.74
C GLY A 42 0.82 8.08 15.24
N LEU A 43 -0.44 8.30 14.85
CA LEU A 43 -0.83 8.59 13.46
C LEU A 43 -0.14 9.85 12.92
N LEU A 44 -0.08 10.92 13.73
CA LEU A 44 0.50 12.20 13.32
C LEU A 44 2.03 12.15 13.22
N PHE A 45 2.70 11.42 14.11
CA PHE A 45 4.15 11.38 14.19
C PHE A 45 4.79 10.21 13.44
N SER A 46 4.00 9.23 13.00
CA SER A 46 4.53 8.08 12.27
C SER A 46 5.02 8.46 10.87
N ARG A 47 6.29 8.15 10.61
CA ARG A 47 6.90 8.35 9.28
C ARG A 47 6.51 7.28 8.26
N LYS A 48 6.11 6.09 8.72
CA LYS A 48 5.63 5.02 7.83
C LYS A 48 4.12 4.94 7.92
N ALA A 49 3.47 4.94 6.77
CA ALA A 49 2.01 4.96 6.73
C ALA A 49 1.37 3.70 7.33
N ILE A 50 2.06 2.55 7.28
CA ILE A 50 1.59 1.29 7.90
C ILE A 50 1.44 1.43 9.42
N TYR A 51 2.43 2.00 10.12
CA TYR A 51 2.34 2.20 11.57
C TYR A 51 1.27 3.25 11.93
N ALA A 52 1.09 4.25 11.07
CA ALA A 52 0.03 5.23 11.23
C ALA A 52 -1.35 4.56 11.16
N ALA A 53 -1.56 3.69 10.18
CA ALA A 53 -2.79 2.91 10.03
C ALA A 53 -3.04 1.93 11.20
N LEU A 54 -1.99 1.29 11.74
CA LEU A 54 -2.10 0.50 12.98
C LEU A 54 -2.52 1.36 14.18
N GLY A 55 -2.05 2.61 14.26
CA GLY A 55 -2.53 3.58 15.25
C GLY A 55 -4.03 3.84 15.12
N VAL A 56 -4.55 4.01 13.89
CA VAL A 56 -6.00 4.16 13.66
C VAL A 56 -6.77 2.92 14.06
N VAL A 57 -6.27 1.71 13.76
CA VAL A 57 -6.89 0.44 14.22
C VAL A 57 -7.04 0.44 15.74
N ALA A 58 -5.99 0.80 16.48
CA ALA A 58 -6.04 0.86 17.94
C ALA A 58 -7.12 1.84 18.43
N VAL A 59 -7.22 3.03 17.83
CA VAL A 59 -8.28 4.01 18.15
C VAL A 59 -9.67 3.45 17.87
N MET A 60 -9.90 2.80 16.72
CA MET A 60 -11.21 2.25 16.36
C MET A 60 -11.63 1.10 17.27
N ILE A 61 -10.71 0.23 17.67
CA ILE A 61 -10.98 -0.87 18.61
C ILE A 61 -11.27 -0.32 20.01
N SER A 62 -10.47 0.62 20.51
CA SER A 62 -10.73 1.26 21.80
C SER A 62 -12.08 1.99 21.81
N LEU A 63 -12.45 2.65 20.71
CA LEU A 63 -13.76 3.30 20.57
C LEU A 63 -14.91 2.27 20.61
N ALA A 64 -14.73 1.10 19.98
CA ALA A 64 -15.72 0.03 20.04
C ALA A 64 -15.97 -0.46 21.47
N PHE A 65 -14.92 -0.62 22.27
CA PHE A 65 -15.05 -0.96 23.69
C PHE A 65 -15.75 0.14 24.48
N LEU A 66 -15.47 1.42 24.21
CA LEU A 66 -16.19 2.53 24.82
C LEU A 66 -17.68 2.54 24.44
N TYR A 67 -18.05 2.24 23.20
CA TYR A 67 -19.46 2.10 22.81
C TYR A 67 -20.17 0.98 23.57
N VAL A 68 -19.54 -0.18 23.72
CA VAL A 68 -20.12 -1.28 24.51
C VAL A 68 -20.28 -0.86 25.98
N ALA A 69 -19.28 -0.17 26.55
CA ALA A 69 -19.33 0.30 27.92
C ALA A 69 -20.39 1.39 28.16
N GLN A 70 -20.79 2.11 27.11
CA GLN A 70 -21.85 3.13 27.14
C GLN A 70 -23.22 2.58 26.71
N ASP A 71 -23.48 1.29 26.92
CA ASP A 71 -24.75 0.63 26.59
C ASP A 71 -25.15 0.70 25.10
N ALA A 72 -24.17 0.81 24.19
CA ALA A 72 -24.36 0.79 22.74
C ALA A 72 -23.66 -0.40 22.04
N PRO A 73 -24.00 -1.66 22.39
CA PRO A 73 -23.30 -2.84 21.90
C PRO A 73 -23.44 -3.06 20.39
N PHE A 74 -24.58 -2.70 19.78
CA PHE A 74 -24.73 -2.80 18.32
C PHE A 74 -23.72 -1.89 17.60
N LEU A 75 -23.59 -0.65 18.06
CA LEU A 75 -22.67 0.31 17.48
C LEU A 75 -21.21 -0.10 17.69
N GLY A 76 -20.88 -0.66 18.86
CA GLY A 76 -19.57 -1.26 19.12
C GLY A 76 -19.21 -2.39 18.16
N VAL A 77 -20.12 -3.33 17.92
CA VAL A 77 -19.90 -4.43 16.96
C VAL A 77 -19.80 -3.90 15.53
N ALA A 78 -20.69 -2.99 15.13
CA ALA A 78 -20.65 -2.35 13.81
C ALA A 78 -19.32 -1.62 13.58
N GLN A 79 -18.77 -0.97 14.62
CA GLN A 79 -17.46 -0.31 14.58
C GLN A 79 -16.33 -1.29 14.23
N VAL A 80 -16.30 -2.46 14.88
CA VAL A 80 -15.28 -3.47 14.62
C VAL A 80 -15.46 -4.07 13.22
N VAL A 81 -16.67 -4.46 12.84
CA VAL A 81 -16.93 -5.14 11.57
C VAL A 81 -16.70 -4.20 10.37
N VAL A 82 -17.22 -2.99 10.42
CA VAL A 82 -17.21 -2.07 9.27
C VAL A 82 -15.92 -1.25 9.25
N TYR A 83 -15.60 -0.51 10.31
CA TYR A 83 -14.45 0.39 10.31
C TYR A 83 -13.14 -0.37 10.41
N THR A 84 -12.98 -1.21 11.45
CA THR A 84 -11.73 -1.96 11.64
C THR A 84 -11.61 -3.13 10.66
N GLY A 85 -12.72 -3.78 10.32
CA GLY A 85 -12.75 -4.91 9.40
C GLY A 85 -12.65 -4.48 7.94
N ALA A 86 -13.70 -3.89 7.38
CA ALA A 86 -13.77 -3.62 5.94
C ALA A 86 -12.95 -2.40 5.50
N ILE A 87 -13.19 -1.23 6.11
CA ILE A 87 -12.62 0.05 5.66
C ILE A 87 -11.11 0.06 5.88
N MET A 88 -10.66 -0.34 7.06
CA MET A 88 -9.24 -0.32 7.39
C MET A 88 -8.44 -1.34 6.57
N MET A 89 -8.97 -2.54 6.35
CA MET A 89 -8.27 -3.53 5.50
C MET A 89 -8.15 -3.04 4.05
N LEU A 90 -9.20 -2.40 3.50
CA LEU A 90 -9.12 -1.76 2.20
C LEU A 90 -8.06 -0.65 2.18
N PHE A 91 -8.04 0.21 3.19
CA PHE A 91 -7.06 1.29 3.30
C PHE A 91 -5.63 0.76 3.37
N LEU A 92 -5.38 -0.24 4.24
CA LEU A 92 -4.08 -0.91 4.36
C LEU A 92 -3.64 -1.56 3.05
N PHE A 93 -4.55 -2.24 2.36
CA PHE A 93 -4.27 -2.87 1.07
C PHE A 93 -3.86 -1.84 0.02
N VAL A 94 -4.63 -0.75 -0.11
CA VAL A 94 -4.33 0.35 -1.03
C VAL A 94 -3.00 1.00 -0.69
N LEU A 95 -2.76 1.30 0.59
CA LEU A 95 -1.53 1.93 1.06
C LEU A 95 -0.29 1.06 0.75
N MET A 96 -0.42 -0.25 0.91
CA MET A 96 0.64 -1.20 0.60
C MET A 96 0.86 -1.34 -0.91
N LEU A 97 -0.22 -1.35 -1.71
CA LEU A 97 -0.15 -1.42 -3.17
C LEU A 97 0.51 -0.19 -3.79
N VAL A 98 0.22 1.00 -3.24
CA VAL A 98 0.81 2.27 -3.70
C VAL A 98 2.32 2.35 -3.43
N GLY A 99 2.85 1.51 -2.53
CA GLY A 99 4.29 1.44 -2.26
C GLY A 99 4.79 2.73 -1.61
N VAL A 100 4.58 2.85 -0.30
CA VAL A 100 5.00 4.03 0.47
C VAL A 100 6.48 3.95 0.89
N ASP A 101 7.38 4.26 -0.03
CA ASP A 101 8.74 4.72 0.31
C ASP A 101 8.73 6.25 0.42
N SER A 102 8.23 6.79 1.54
CA SER A 102 8.26 8.24 1.79
C SER A 102 9.40 8.59 2.74
N SER A 103 10.56 8.89 2.16
CA SER A 103 11.44 9.90 2.75
C SER A 103 10.94 11.26 2.28
N ASP A 104 9.75 11.67 2.74
CA ASP A 104 9.29 13.03 2.47
C ASP A 104 10.31 13.99 3.07
N SER A 105 10.91 14.84 2.23
CA SER A 105 11.78 15.89 2.73
C SER A 105 10.91 16.87 3.52
N LEU A 106 11.28 17.10 4.78
CA LEU A 106 10.70 18.12 5.67
C LEU A 106 10.98 19.56 5.18
N THR A 107 11.23 19.74 3.89
CA THR A 107 11.46 21.02 3.25
C THR A 107 10.11 21.70 3.09
N GLU A 108 9.83 22.60 4.02
CA GLU A 108 8.64 23.41 4.03
C GLU A 108 8.60 24.32 2.78
N THR A 109 7.61 24.10 1.90
CA THR A 109 7.39 24.94 0.71
C THR A 109 6.94 26.35 1.09
N LEU A 110 6.17 26.49 2.18
CA LEU A 110 5.70 27.77 2.74
C LEU A 110 6.26 27.99 4.15
N ARG A 111 7.31 28.83 4.27
CA ARG A 111 7.93 29.16 5.56
C ARG A 111 6.87 29.58 6.58
N GLY A 112 6.74 28.82 7.66
CA GLY A 112 5.83 29.11 8.78
C GLY A 112 4.54 28.26 8.82
N GLN A 113 4.22 27.49 7.78
CA GLN A 113 3.01 26.66 7.74
C GLN A 113 2.91 25.68 8.92
N ARG A 114 4.01 25.03 9.32
CA ARG A 114 4.03 24.15 10.49
C ARG A 114 3.61 24.85 11.79
N TRP A 115 4.08 26.07 12.02
CA TRP A 115 3.74 26.85 13.23
C TRP A 115 2.28 27.29 13.20
N VAL A 116 1.78 27.72 12.05
CA VAL A 116 0.36 28.06 11.87
C VAL A 116 -0.52 26.82 12.10
N GLY A 117 -0.13 25.66 11.56
CA GLY A 117 -0.83 24.39 11.77
C GLY A 117 -0.88 23.97 13.24
N ILE A 118 0.24 24.10 13.96
CA ILE A 118 0.29 23.85 15.41
C ILE A 118 -0.61 24.84 16.17
N ALA A 119 -0.52 26.13 15.86
CA ALA A 119 -1.32 27.16 16.52
C ALA A 119 -2.82 26.93 16.29
N PHE A 120 -3.22 26.58 15.07
CA PHE A 120 -4.62 26.28 14.74
C PHE A 120 -5.10 24.98 15.41
N GLY A 121 -4.28 23.93 15.42
CA GLY A 121 -4.60 22.67 16.09
C GLY A 121 -4.76 22.85 17.60
N LEU A 122 -3.84 23.55 18.27
CA LEU A 122 -3.94 23.86 19.69
C LEU A 122 -5.11 24.81 19.99
N GLY A 123 -5.33 25.82 19.14
CA GLY A 123 -6.44 26.76 19.26
C GLY A 123 -7.80 26.06 19.16
N LEU A 124 -7.98 25.18 18.17
CA LEU A 124 -9.18 24.36 18.03
C LEU A 124 -9.35 23.40 19.23
N GLY A 125 -8.26 22.76 19.68
CA GLY A 125 -8.29 21.90 20.86
C GLY A 125 -8.75 22.66 22.12
N ALA A 126 -8.18 23.84 22.37
CA ALA A 126 -8.57 24.69 23.49
C ALA A 126 -10.02 25.15 23.38
N LEU A 127 -10.49 25.51 22.18
CA LEU A 127 -11.87 25.87 21.92
C LEU A 127 -12.82 24.70 22.23
N LEU A 128 -12.53 23.50 21.75
CA LEU A 128 -13.36 22.31 22.00
C LEU A 128 -13.39 21.97 23.50
N VAL A 129 -12.25 22.04 24.19
CA VAL A 129 -12.21 21.87 25.66
C VAL A 129 -13.03 22.95 26.37
N GLY A 130 -12.96 24.20 25.92
CA GLY A 130 -13.78 25.29 26.46
C GLY A 130 -15.28 25.07 26.26
N VAL A 131 -15.69 24.59 25.08
CA VAL A 131 -17.08 24.25 24.78
C VAL A 131 -17.56 23.10 25.65
N VAL A 132 -16.78 22.03 25.76
CA VAL A 132 -17.17 20.84 26.55
C VAL A 132 -17.24 21.15 28.04
N THR A 133 -16.34 21.98 28.58
CA THR A 133 -16.34 22.33 30.01
C THR A 133 -17.43 23.32 30.40
N GLN A 134 -17.91 24.15 29.46
CA GLN A 134 -19.04 25.07 29.65
C GLN A 134 -20.41 24.43 29.34
N ALA A 135 -20.43 23.30 28.64
CA ALA A 135 -21.67 22.64 28.27
C ALA A 135 -22.42 22.15 29.52
N THR A 136 -23.67 22.58 29.65
CA THR A 136 -24.58 22.08 30.68
C THR A 136 -25.42 20.96 30.09
N PHE A 137 -25.28 19.76 30.63
CA PHE A 137 -26.04 18.60 30.21
C PHE A 137 -27.21 18.35 31.19
N PRO A 138 -28.37 17.88 30.69
CA PRO A 138 -29.42 17.37 31.57
C PRO A 138 -28.88 16.16 32.36
N ALA A 139 -29.55 15.83 33.47
CA ALA A 139 -29.19 14.66 34.26
C ALA A 139 -29.18 13.40 33.38
N ALA A 140 -28.14 12.57 33.53
CA ALA A 140 -28.00 11.34 32.79
C ALA A 140 -29.13 10.36 33.19
N VAL A 141 -29.94 9.96 32.20
CA VAL A 141 -31.08 9.03 32.39
C VAL A 141 -30.79 7.60 31.94
N GLY A 142 -29.57 7.34 31.44
CA GLY A 142 -29.18 6.04 30.90
C GLY A 142 -29.87 5.67 29.59
N LEU A 143 -29.56 4.46 29.11
CA LEU A 143 -30.09 3.92 27.86
C LEU A 143 -31.06 2.76 28.08
N ASP A 144 -31.40 2.40 29.33
CA ASP A 144 -32.26 1.25 29.64
C ASP A 144 -33.60 1.29 28.91
N ALA A 145 -34.26 2.45 28.92
CA ALA A 145 -35.52 2.65 28.21
C ALA A 145 -35.35 2.52 26.68
N ALA A 146 -34.25 3.03 26.13
CA ALA A 146 -33.94 2.92 24.71
C ALA A 146 -33.58 1.48 24.29
N ASN A 147 -33.08 0.68 25.23
CA ASN A 147 -32.63 -0.69 25.02
C ASN A 147 -33.63 -1.77 25.47
N ALA A 148 -34.86 -1.39 25.87
CA ALA A 148 -35.84 -2.30 26.46
C ALA A 148 -36.15 -3.54 25.59
N ASP A 149 -36.27 -3.36 24.26
CA ASP A 149 -36.53 -4.44 23.30
C ASP A 149 -35.25 -5.02 22.67
N THR A 150 -34.07 -4.68 23.22
CA THR A 150 -32.69 -4.80 22.69
C THR A 150 -32.19 -3.61 21.86
N ASN A 151 -30.89 -3.33 21.98
CA ASN A 151 -30.22 -2.20 21.32
C ASN A 151 -30.34 -2.20 19.78
N PRO A 152 -30.16 -3.32 19.04
CA PRO A 152 -30.34 -3.33 17.59
C PRO A 152 -31.79 -3.06 17.16
N VAL A 153 -32.78 -3.55 17.90
CA VAL A 153 -34.20 -3.34 17.59
C VAL A 153 -34.58 -1.88 17.81
N GLY A 154 -34.09 -1.26 18.89
CA GLY A 154 -34.25 0.18 19.12
C GLY A 154 -33.71 1.00 17.95
N VAL A 155 -32.46 0.76 17.54
CA VAL A 155 -31.84 1.43 16.38
C VAL A 155 -32.65 1.19 15.10
N ALA A 156 -33.11 -0.03 14.85
CA ALA A 156 -33.91 -0.34 13.66
C ALA A 156 -35.23 0.45 13.62
N ARG A 157 -35.92 0.61 14.74
CA ARG A 157 -37.15 1.42 14.81
C ARG A 157 -36.90 2.88 14.45
N LEU A 158 -35.79 3.46 14.92
CA LEU A 158 -35.41 4.83 14.55
C LEU A 158 -35.03 4.92 13.06
N VAL A 159 -34.22 3.99 12.56
CA VAL A 159 -33.73 4.00 11.16
C VAL A 159 -34.87 3.81 10.15
N PHE A 160 -35.78 2.88 10.41
CA PHE A 160 -36.91 2.58 9.51
C PHE A 160 -38.19 3.36 9.81
N GLY A 161 -38.24 4.06 10.95
CA GLY A 161 -39.30 5.01 11.29
C GLY A 161 -38.86 6.43 10.92
N ASP A 162 -38.35 7.15 11.92
CA ASP A 162 -38.05 8.59 11.82
C ASP A 162 -36.98 8.93 10.77
N PHE A 163 -36.01 8.04 10.56
CA PHE A 163 -34.86 8.28 9.68
C PHE A 163 -34.93 7.53 8.34
N ILE A 164 -36.10 7.07 7.91
CA ILE A 164 -36.25 6.29 6.67
C ILE A 164 -35.71 7.05 5.44
N PHE A 165 -35.92 8.37 5.39
CA PHE A 165 -35.40 9.19 4.30
C PHE A 165 -33.86 9.26 4.32
N ALA A 166 -33.25 9.43 5.49
CA ALA A 166 -31.79 9.42 5.62
C ALA A 166 -31.21 8.05 5.24
N PHE A 167 -31.88 6.96 5.63
CA PHE A 167 -31.51 5.61 5.24
C PHE A 167 -31.52 5.44 3.71
N GLU A 168 -32.58 5.87 3.02
CA GLU A 168 -32.68 5.77 1.57
C GLU A 168 -31.60 6.60 0.86
N VAL A 169 -31.33 7.82 1.34
CA VAL A 169 -30.26 8.68 0.81
C VAL A 169 -28.89 8.02 0.96
N VAL A 170 -28.62 7.37 2.10
CA VAL A 170 -27.39 6.59 2.30
C VAL A 170 -27.35 5.39 1.34
N GLY A 171 -28.48 4.71 1.10
CA GLY A 171 -28.56 3.64 0.10
C GLY A 171 -28.16 4.11 -1.30
N VAL A 172 -28.73 5.23 -1.76
CA VAL A 172 -28.37 5.86 -3.04
C VAL A 172 -26.90 6.27 -3.08
N LEU A 173 -26.37 6.80 -1.98
CA LEU A 173 -24.95 7.15 -1.84
C LEU A 173 -24.06 5.91 -2.02
N LEU A 174 -24.39 4.78 -1.38
CA LEU A 174 -23.61 3.54 -1.48
C LEU A 174 -23.61 2.96 -2.90
N VAL A 175 -24.77 2.94 -3.57
CA VAL A 175 -24.87 2.51 -4.98
C VAL A 175 -24.04 3.43 -5.88
N THR A 176 -24.14 4.74 -5.67
CA THR A 176 -23.38 5.73 -6.45
C THR A 176 -21.88 5.60 -6.22
N ALA A 177 -21.44 5.36 -4.98
CA ALA A 177 -20.04 5.15 -4.65
C ALA A 177 -19.48 3.89 -5.33
N ALA A 178 -20.25 2.78 -5.32
CA ALA A 178 -19.86 1.54 -5.99
C ALA A 178 -19.75 1.73 -7.51
N LEU A 179 -20.72 2.41 -8.14
CA LEU A 179 -20.66 2.76 -9.56
C LEU A 179 -19.49 3.69 -9.87
N GLY A 180 -19.23 4.69 -9.03
CA GLY A 180 -18.11 5.61 -9.16
C GLY A 180 -16.77 4.88 -9.12
N ALA A 181 -16.59 3.97 -8.16
CA ALA A 181 -15.39 3.14 -8.07
C ALA A 181 -15.22 2.22 -9.29
N LEU A 182 -16.30 1.61 -9.78
CA LEU A 182 -16.27 0.78 -11.00
C LEU A 182 -15.85 1.59 -12.23
N VAL A 183 -16.46 2.76 -12.44
CA VAL A 183 -16.14 3.63 -13.59
C VAL A 183 -14.70 4.14 -13.51
N LEU A 184 -14.21 4.50 -12.32
CA LEU A 184 -12.85 5.01 -12.13
C LEU A 184 -11.79 3.92 -12.36
N THR A 185 -12.08 2.67 -12.00
CA THR A 185 -11.16 1.54 -12.19
C THR A 185 -11.27 0.90 -13.57
N HIS A 186 -12.38 1.14 -14.29
CA HIS A 186 -12.59 0.60 -15.63
C HIS A 186 -11.70 1.29 -16.66
N ARG A 187 -10.55 0.67 -16.95
CA ARG A 187 -9.61 1.16 -17.95
C ARG A 187 -10.06 0.76 -19.36
N GLN A 188 -10.69 1.69 -20.08
CA GLN A 188 -10.93 1.53 -21.51
C GLN A 188 -9.60 1.51 -22.26
N ARG A 189 -9.37 0.45 -23.06
CA ARG A 189 -8.20 0.37 -23.94
C ARG A 189 -8.47 1.24 -25.16
N LEU A 190 -8.00 2.48 -25.11
CA LEU A 190 -8.11 3.44 -26.23
C LEU A 190 -7.15 3.11 -27.38
N THR A 191 -6.12 2.31 -27.11
CA THR A 191 -5.18 1.82 -28.13
C THR A 191 -5.50 0.38 -28.52
N ARG A 192 -5.41 0.10 -29.83
CA ARG A 192 -5.52 -1.25 -30.39
C ARG A 192 -4.50 -2.16 -29.70
N HIS A 193 -4.94 -3.34 -29.27
CA HIS A 193 -4.02 -4.36 -28.77
C HIS A 193 -3.13 -4.85 -29.91
N ILE A 194 -1.86 -4.47 -29.90
CA ILE A 194 -0.87 -4.97 -30.87
C ILE A 194 -0.52 -6.40 -30.47
N GLY A 195 -1.01 -7.36 -31.26
CA GLY A 195 -0.75 -8.79 -31.05
C GLY A 195 0.71 -9.16 -31.29
N GLN A 196 1.10 -10.37 -30.89
CA GLN A 196 2.47 -10.87 -31.08
C GLN A 196 2.86 -10.93 -32.57
N LYS A 197 1.94 -11.32 -33.45
CA LYS A 197 2.17 -11.37 -34.91
C LYS A 197 2.48 -9.98 -35.48
N GLU A 198 1.66 -8.99 -35.17
CA GLU A 198 1.85 -7.60 -35.63
C GLU A 198 3.17 -7.01 -35.11
N ARG A 199 3.56 -7.32 -33.86
CA ARG A 199 4.88 -6.96 -33.33
C ARG A 199 6.03 -7.67 -34.05
N ALA A 200 5.86 -8.92 -34.43
CA ALA A 200 6.86 -9.68 -35.17
C ALA A 200 7.03 -9.11 -36.59
N GLU A 201 5.93 -8.88 -37.30
CA GLU A 201 5.93 -8.26 -38.63
C GLU A 201 6.55 -6.86 -38.60
N ALA A 202 6.21 -6.03 -37.61
CA ALA A 202 6.82 -4.72 -37.44
C ALA A 202 8.34 -4.77 -37.19
N ARG A 203 8.83 -5.78 -36.43
CA ARG A 203 10.28 -5.98 -36.23
C ARG A 203 10.98 -6.41 -37.52
N VAL A 204 10.37 -7.32 -38.28
CA VAL A 204 10.89 -7.76 -39.59
C VAL A 204 10.96 -6.58 -40.55
N ALA A 205 9.88 -5.80 -40.65
CA ALA A 205 9.80 -4.62 -41.50
C ALA A 205 10.80 -3.52 -41.10
N ALA A 206 11.07 -3.37 -39.80
CA ALA A 206 12.08 -2.46 -39.28
C ALA A 206 13.53 -2.96 -39.44
N GLY A 207 13.74 -4.14 -40.05
CA GLY A 207 15.06 -4.75 -40.19
C GLY A 207 15.72 -5.13 -38.87
N ALA A 208 14.91 -5.35 -37.81
CA ALA A 208 15.44 -5.75 -36.51
C ALA A 208 15.96 -7.18 -36.56
N ILE A 209 17.01 -7.45 -35.78
CA ILE A 209 17.58 -8.80 -35.63
C ILE A 209 16.50 -9.70 -35.01
N LEU A 210 16.08 -10.72 -35.77
CA LEU A 210 14.99 -11.63 -35.39
C LEU A 210 15.46 -12.75 -34.47
N THR A 211 16.75 -13.06 -34.50
CA THR A 211 17.39 -14.03 -33.63
C THR A 211 17.80 -13.39 -32.31
N PRO A 212 17.86 -14.16 -31.21
CA PRO A 212 18.55 -13.73 -30.01
C PRO A 212 19.98 -13.27 -30.36
N LEU A 213 20.45 -12.23 -29.69
CA LEU A 213 21.84 -11.80 -29.82
C LEU A 213 22.76 -12.93 -29.35
N PRO A 214 23.92 -13.15 -29.99
CA PRO A 214 24.91 -14.08 -29.48
C PRO A 214 25.33 -13.65 -28.08
N ALA A 215 25.52 -14.61 -27.18
CA ALA A 215 26.04 -14.31 -25.86
C ALA A 215 27.46 -13.72 -25.98
N PRO A 216 27.87 -12.81 -25.08
CA PRO A 216 29.26 -12.37 -24.97
C PRO A 216 30.22 -13.56 -24.96
N GLY A 217 31.37 -13.39 -25.61
CA GLY A 217 32.40 -14.42 -25.66
C GLY A 217 32.13 -15.62 -26.58
N VAL A 218 30.98 -15.69 -27.27
CA VAL A 218 30.73 -16.73 -28.29
C VAL A 218 31.75 -16.57 -29.42
N TYR A 219 32.45 -17.66 -29.77
CA TYR A 219 33.62 -17.70 -30.67
C TYR A 219 34.86 -16.91 -30.22
N ALA A 220 34.83 -16.24 -29.06
CA ALA A 220 36.01 -15.65 -28.45
C ALA A 220 36.74 -16.66 -27.56
N ARG A 221 38.00 -16.37 -27.23
CA ARG A 221 38.81 -17.18 -26.30
C ARG A 221 38.44 -17.01 -24.83
N SER A 222 37.47 -16.15 -24.52
CA SER A 222 36.99 -15.88 -23.18
C SER A 222 35.48 -15.77 -23.19
N ASN A 223 34.84 -16.40 -22.20
CA ASN A 223 33.40 -16.34 -21.96
C ASN A 223 32.99 -15.19 -21.02
N ALA A 224 33.87 -14.21 -20.82
CA ALA A 224 33.61 -13.09 -19.94
C ALA A 224 32.55 -12.14 -20.54
N MET A 225 31.70 -11.58 -19.67
CA MET A 225 30.54 -10.77 -20.06
C MET A 225 30.91 -9.40 -20.67
N ASP A 226 32.18 -9.02 -20.57
CA ASP A 226 32.78 -7.80 -21.09
C ASP A 226 33.55 -8.00 -22.40
N VAL A 227 33.53 -9.21 -22.96
CA VAL A 227 34.21 -9.54 -24.23
C VAL A 227 33.16 -9.74 -25.33
N PRO A 228 33.28 -9.04 -26.48
CA PRO A 228 32.33 -9.20 -27.57
C PRO A 228 32.40 -10.61 -28.16
N ALA A 229 31.26 -11.10 -28.65
CA ALA A 229 31.21 -12.30 -29.47
C ALA A 229 31.92 -12.05 -30.80
N LEU A 230 32.50 -13.08 -31.40
CA LEU A 230 33.11 -12.98 -32.72
C LEU A 230 32.18 -13.57 -33.78
N ASP A 231 32.17 -12.98 -34.97
CA ASP A 231 31.52 -13.58 -36.13
C ASP A 231 32.37 -14.73 -36.72
N PRO A 232 31.85 -15.49 -37.71
CA PRO A 232 32.62 -16.56 -38.33
C PRO A 232 33.91 -16.13 -39.05
N THR A 233 34.09 -14.82 -39.28
CA THR A 233 35.30 -14.22 -39.88
C THR A 233 36.27 -13.68 -38.83
N GLY A 234 35.92 -13.74 -37.55
CA GLY A 234 36.71 -13.23 -36.42
C GLY A 234 36.46 -11.76 -36.08
N ALA A 235 35.49 -11.09 -36.70
CA ALA A 235 35.17 -9.70 -36.39
C ALA A 235 34.28 -9.58 -35.13
N PRO A 236 34.51 -8.57 -34.27
CA PRO A 236 33.74 -8.41 -33.04
C PRO A 236 32.31 -7.91 -33.29
N ILE A 237 31.35 -8.61 -32.69
CA ILE A 237 29.93 -8.27 -32.68
C ILE A 237 29.65 -7.42 -31.43
N GLU A 238 29.84 -6.10 -31.52
CA GLU A 238 29.71 -5.18 -30.37
C GLU A 238 28.34 -5.24 -29.67
N ILE A 239 27.29 -5.60 -30.40
CA ILE A 239 25.93 -5.70 -29.87
C ILE A 239 25.73 -6.88 -28.92
N SER A 240 26.67 -7.83 -28.85
CA SER A 240 26.62 -8.94 -27.89
C SER A 240 26.88 -8.47 -26.47
N VAL A 241 27.65 -7.38 -26.29
CA VAL A 241 28.00 -6.81 -24.98
C VAL A 241 26.90 -5.87 -24.50
N SER A 242 26.59 -5.93 -23.21
CA SER A 242 25.59 -5.04 -22.60
C SER A 242 25.93 -3.57 -22.85
N ARG A 243 24.92 -2.78 -23.25
CA ARG A 243 25.04 -1.33 -23.44
C ARG A 243 25.65 -0.63 -22.23
N VAL A 244 25.39 -1.11 -21.01
CA VAL A 244 25.92 -0.52 -19.77
C VAL A 244 27.45 -0.63 -19.69
N LEU A 245 28.02 -1.77 -20.07
CA LEU A 245 29.47 -1.99 -20.05
C LEU A 245 30.16 -1.14 -21.12
N ARG A 246 29.54 -1.04 -22.30
CA ARG A 246 29.99 -0.17 -23.40
C ARG A 246 30.02 1.30 -22.99
N ILE A 247 28.93 1.81 -22.42
CA ILE A 247 28.83 3.21 -21.96
C ILE A 247 29.86 3.51 -20.86
N ARG A 248 30.18 2.54 -20.01
CA ARG A 248 31.19 2.68 -18.94
C ARG A 248 32.64 2.49 -19.42
N GLY A 249 32.86 2.12 -20.70
CA GLY A 249 34.19 1.79 -21.21
C GLY A 249 34.82 0.57 -20.53
N GLN A 250 33.99 -0.34 -20.02
CA GLN A 250 34.40 -1.55 -19.30
C GLN A 250 34.44 -2.78 -20.21
N GLU A 251 34.29 -2.62 -21.52
CA GLU A 251 34.46 -3.70 -22.48
C GLU A 251 35.94 -3.94 -22.77
N ARG A 252 36.32 -5.22 -22.92
CA ARG A 252 37.67 -5.62 -23.31
C ARG A 252 37.64 -6.13 -24.75
N GLY A 253 38.62 -5.71 -25.54
CA GLY A 253 38.79 -6.24 -26.89
C GLY A 253 39.15 -7.73 -26.84
N SER A 254 38.61 -8.52 -27.76
CA SER A 254 38.94 -9.95 -27.91
C SER A 254 40.45 -10.20 -27.96
N ASP A 255 41.18 -9.29 -28.63
CA ASP A 255 42.63 -9.39 -28.84
C ASP A 255 43.41 -9.14 -27.56
N GLN A 256 42.93 -8.21 -26.72
CA GLN A 256 43.54 -7.91 -25.42
C GLN A 256 43.41 -9.09 -24.46
N VAL A 257 42.26 -9.78 -24.51
CA VAL A 257 42.02 -10.96 -23.68
C VAL A 257 42.77 -12.17 -24.23
N ALA A 258 42.88 -12.33 -25.55
CA ALA A 258 43.69 -13.37 -26.16
C ALA A 258 45.17 -13.26 -25.75
N ALA A 259 45.73 -12.04 -25.75
CA ALA A 259 47.11 -11.79 -25.31
C ALA A 259 47.34 -12.05 -23.81
N GLN A 260 46.35 -11.80 -22.96
CA GLN A 260 46.43 -12.09 -21.51
C GLN A 260 46.38 -13.58 -21.18
N LEU A 261 45.76 -14.38 -22.04
CA LEU A 261 45.67 -15.84 -21.89
C LEU A 261 46.92 -16.56 -22.40
N GLU A 262 47.84 -15.86 -23.08
CA GLU A 262 49.11 -16.39 -23.61
C GLU A 262 50.37 -15.88 -22.85
N PRO A 263 50.49 -16.05 -21.52
CA PRO A 263 51.72 -15.68 -20.81
C PRO A 263 52.84 -16.73 -20.92
N ASP A 264 52.54 -17.96 -21.34
CA ASP A 264 53.48 -19.07 -21.41
C ASP A 264 53.27 -19.80 -22.73
N GLY A 265 54.21 -19.70 -23.68
CA GLY A 265 54.09 -20.05 -25.11
C GLY A 265 53.88 -21.53 -25.44
N SER A 266 52.91 -22.16 -24.79
CA SER A 266 52.64 -23.59 -24.77
C SER A 266 51.49 -24.02 -25.70
N ASN A 267 50.77 -23.07 -26.33
CA ASN A 267 49.70 -23.37 -27.26
C ASN A 267 49.89 -22.59 -28.58
N PRO A 268 50.04 -23.29 -29.73
CA PRO A 268 50.24 -22.61 -31.01
C PRO A 268 48.99 -21.79 -31.40
N PRO A 269 49.15 -20.74 -32.23
CA PRO A 269 48.03 -19.97 -32.73
C PRO A 269 47.06 -20.90 -33.49
N PRO A 270 45.74 -20.65 -33.43
CA PRO A 270 44.77 -21.43 -34.18
C PRO A 270 45.14 -21.37 -35.65
N THR A 271 45.33 -22.55 -36.24
CA THR A 271 45.37 -22.72 -37.70
C THR A 271 44.19 -21.96 -38.30
N GLU A 272 44.45 -21.24 -39.39
CA GLU A 272 43.44 -20.51 -40.17
C GLU A 272 42.13 -21.31 -40.24
N PRO A 273 40.95 -20.66 -40.10
CA PRO A 273 39.69 -21.34 -40.33
C PRO A 273 39.78 -22.02 -41.71
N PRO A 274 39.27 -23.25 -41.87
CA PRO A 274 39.39 -23.97 -43.12
C PRO A 274 38.88 -23.07 -44.24
N LEU A 275 39.75 -22.78 -45.21
CA LEU A 275 39.39 -22.13 -46.47
C LEU A 275 38.21 -22.93 -47.04
N ILE A 276 37.00 -22.42 -46.85
CA ILE A 276 35.84 -22.90 -47.61
C ILE A 276 36.22 -22.58 -49.05
N ALA A 277 36.59 -23.64 -49.78
CA ALA A 277 37.00 -23.55 -51.17
C ALA A 277 36.01 -22.63 -51.88
N ARG A 278 36.51 -21.50 -52.41
CA ARG A 278 35.74 -20.72 -53.36
C ARG A 278 35.39 -21.68 -54.49
N GLY A 279 34.12 -22.09 -54.52
CA GLY A 279 33.55 -22.77 -55.65
C GLY A 279 33.91 -21.93 -56.88
N THR A 280 34.67 -22.56 -57.76
CA THR A 280 35.05 -22.07 -59.07
C THR A 280 33.84 -21.44 -59.75
N GLU A 281 34.04 -20.25 -60.29
CA GLU A 281 33.18 -19.68 -61.31
C GLU A 281 32.84 -20.76 -62.35
N ALA A 282 31.58 -21.17 -62.38
CA ALA A 282 30.97 -21.81 -63.52
C ALA A 282 30.03 -20.77 -64.13
N THR A 283 30.54 -20.10 -65.16
CA THR A 283 29.76 -19.49 -66.25
C THR A 283 30.40 -19.98 -67.55
N PRO A 284 29.64 -20.19 -68.63
CA PRO A 284 28.33 -19.62 -68.93
C PRO A 284 27.13 -20.53 -68.69
#